data_AF-A0A2E3DUL4-F1
#
_entry.id   AF-A0A2E3DUL4-F1
#
_cell.length_a   1.000
_cell.length_b   1.000
_cell.length_c   1.000
_cell.angle_alpha   90.00
_cell.angle_beta   90.00
_cell.angle_gamma   90.00
#
_symmetry.space_group_name_H-M   'P 1'
#
loop_
_entity.id
_entity.type
_entity.pdbx_description
1 polymer ?
#
loop_
_entity_poly.entity_id
_entity_poly.type
_entity_poly.pdbx_seq_one_letter_code
_entity_poly.pdbx_strand_id
1 'polypeptide(L)' 'MKENEFPILKISDVDWDEDHDELEKLPRDFELEWGSKNWNIDEVSEWISQKFDWVFNSINIQQVGTWKQDSG' A
#
# COMPACT_ATOMS: atom_id res chain seq x y z
N MET A 1 -3.71 -24.33 13.84
CA MET A 1 -4.03 -22.88 13.93
C MET A 1 -3.85 -22.32 12.54
N LYS A 2 -4.93 -22.21 11.75
CA LYS A 2 -4.88 -21.68 10.37
C LYS A 2 -5.66 -20.39 10.36
N GLU A 3 -5.02 -19.32 10.79
CA GLU A 3 -5.57 -17.97 10.67
C GLU A 3 -4.53 -17.16 9.92
N ASN A 4 -4.38 -17.44 8.62
CA ASN A 4 -3.61 -16.58 7.72
C ASN A 4 -4.49 -15.38 7.34
N GLU A 5 -4.82 -14.59 8.35
CA GLU A 5 -5.52 -13.31 8.19
C GLU A 5 -4.45 -12.26 7.95
N PHE A 6 -4.45 -11.73 6.73
CA PHE A 6 -3.52 -10.70 6.30
C PHE A 6 -4.24 -9.36 6.28
N PRO A 7 -3.62 -8.24 6.66
CA PRO A 7 -4.28 -6.95 6.70
C PRO A 7 -4.52 -6.41 5.29
N ILE A 8 -5.67 -5.76 5.11
CA ILE A 8 -5.95 -4.92 3.93
C ILE A 8 -5.62 -3.49 4.34
N LEU A 9 -4.69 -2.88 3.62
CA LEU A 9 -4.26 -1.51 3.82
C LEU A 9 -4.89 -0.64 2.75
N LYS A 10 -5.67 0.35 3.17
CA LYS A 10 -6.12 1.42 2.29
C LYS A 10 -5.05 2.49 2.25
N ILE A 11 -4.51 2.68 1.07
CA ILE A 11 -3.62 3.77 0.74
C ILE A 11 -4.46 4.90 0.18
N SER A 12 -4.28 6.10 0.71
CA SER A 12 -4.99 7.31 0.29
C SER A 12 -4.08 8.52 0.42
N ASP A 13 -4.47 9.63 -0.20
CA ASP A 13 -3.75 10.89 -0.11
C ASP A 13 -2.24 10.74 -0.42
N VAL A 14 -1.89 9.92 -1.42
CA VAL A 14 -0.49 9.78 -1.84
C VAL A 14 -0.05 11.07 -2.53
N ASP A 15 0.92 11.72 -1.92
CA ASP A 15 1.54 12.95 -2.42
C ASP A 15 2.81 12.58 -3.18
N TRP A 16 2.62 12.14 -4.43
CA TRP A 16 3.71 11.78 -5.32
C TRP A 16 4.61 12.98 -5.62
N ASP A 17 5.92 12.74 -5.69
CA ASP A 17 6.85 13.79 -6.02
C ASP A 17 6.70 14.21 -7.49
N GLU A 18 6.47 15.50 -7.71
CA GLU A 18 6.09 16.08 -9.01
C GLU A 18 7.26 16.26 -9.99
N ASP A 19 8.40 15.62 -9.74
CA ASP A 19 9.60 15.69 -10.58
C ASP A 19 9.39 15.29 -12.06
N HIS A 20 8.25 14.67 -12.43
CA HIS A 20 7.96 14.23 -13.80
C HIS A 20 6.49 14.39 -14.22
N ASP A 21 6.26 14.76 -15.49
CA ASP A 21 4.94 14.91 -16.15
C ASP A 21 4.04 13.65 -16.11
N GLU A 22 4.56 12.49 -15.72
CA GLU A 22 3.78 11.23 -15.63
C GLU A 22 3.03 11.05 -14.29
N LEU A 23 3.14 12.02 -13.38
CA LEU A 23 2.45 12.04 -12.08
C LEU A 23 0.94 11.77 -12.19
N GLU A 24 0.30 12.28 -13.24
CA GLU A 24 -1.14 12.14 -13.46
C GLU A 24 -1.59 10.67 -13.66
N LYS A 25 -0.67 9.75 -13.94
CA LYS A 25 -0.95 8.33 -14.11
C LYS A 25 -0.90 7.55 -12.81
N LEU A 26 -0.33 8.12 -11.74
CA LEU A 26 -0.15 7.42 -10.47
C LEU A 26 -1.44 7.46 -9.63
N PRO A 27 -1.85 6.32 -9.06
CA PRO A 27 -3.02 6.29 -8.20
C PRO A 27 -2.73 7.02 -6.89
N ARG A 28 -3.66 7.86 -6.45
CA ARG A 28 -3.62 8.52 -5.13
C ARG A 28 -4.36 7.73 -4.06
N ASP A 29 -5.21 6.80 -4.48
CA ASP A 29 -6.03 5.97 -3.60
C ASP A 29 -6.11 4.55 -4.15
N PHE A 30 -5.74 3.55 -3.34
CA PHE A 30 -5.85 2.13 -3.71
C PHE A 30 -5.86 1.24 -2.46
N GLU A 31 -6.35 0.01 -2.62
CA GLU A 31 -6.31 -1.01 -1.58
C GLU A 31 -5.13 -1.95 -1.83
N LEU A 32 -4.41 -2.26 -0.77
CA LEU A 32 -3.23 -3.11 -0.77
C LEU A 32 -3.47 -4.30 0.17
N GLU A 33 -3.54 -5.48 -0.44
CA GLU A 33 -3.54 -6.75 0.28
C GLU A 33 -2.12 -7.05 0.75
N TRP A 34 -1.83 -6.76 2.02
CA TRP A 34 -0.47 -6.91 2.53
C TRP A 34 -0.16 -8.39 2.79
N GLY A 35 1.05 -8.84 2.44
CA GLY A 35 1.44 -10.26 2.55
C GLY A 35 1.87 -10.74 3.93
N SER A 36 1.79 -9.88 4.96
CA SER A 36 2.28 -10.16 6.31
C SER A 36 1.26 -9.74 7.37
N LYS A 37 1.14 -10.48 8.48
CA LYS A 37 0.23 -10.10 9.57
C LYS A 37 0.58 -8.76 10.21
N ASN A 38 1.89 -8.53 10.33
CA ASN A 38 2.43 -7.28 10.80
C ASN A 38 2.82 -6.44 9.59
N TRP A 39 2.55 -5.15 9.70
CA TRP A 39 2.96 -4.15 8.75
C TRP A 39 3.40 -2.92 9.53
N ASN A 40 4.28 -2.14 8.93
CA ASN A 40 4.62 -0.83 9.42
C ASN A 40 4.63 0.15 8.25
N ILE A 41 4.49 1.43 8.58
CA ILE A 41 4.39 2.49 7.58
C ILE A 41 5.67 2.51 6.72
N ASP A 42 6.85 2.30 7.30
CA ASP A 42 8.12 2.33 6.56
C ASP A 42 8.19 1.22 5.49
N GLU A 43 7.88 -0.04 5.84
CA GLU A 43 7.88 -1.18 4.92
C GLU A 43 6.87 -1.01 3.78
N VAL A 44 5.66 -0.57 4.13
CA VAL A 44 4.60 -0.36 3.13
C VAL A 44 4.96 0.82 2.23
N SER A 45 5.53 1.88 2.80
CA SER A 45 6.00 3.04 2.05
C SER A 45 7.08 2.66 1.05
N GLU A 46 8.10 1.92 1.49
CA GLU A 46 9.19 1.46 0.64
C GLU A 46 8.67 0.54 -0.47
N TRP A 47 7.74 -0.36 -0.16
CA TRP A 47 7.11 -1.23 -1.15
C TRP A 47 6.33 -0.44 -2.21
N ILE A 48 5.57 0.58 -1.81
CA ILE A 48 4.81 1.43 -2.73
C ILE A 48 5.76 2.18 -3.67
N SER A 49 6.83 2.76 -3.13
CA SER A 49 7.83 3.45 -3.95
C SER A 49 8.48 2.52 -4.98
N GLN A 50 8.85 1.31 -4.57
CA GLN A 50 9.39 0.30 -5.49
C GLN A 50 8.36 -0.20 -6.51
N LYS A 51 7.10 -0.32 -6.11
CA LYS A 51 6.03 -0.83 -6.98
C LYS A 51 5.71 0.11 -8.13
N PHE A 52 5.69 1.41 -7.85
CA PHE A 52 5.39 2.46 -8.81
C PHE A 52 6.64 3.10 -9.42
N ASP A 53 7.83 2.68 -8.99
CA ASP A 53 9.13 3.25 -9.37
C ASP A 53 9.17 4.77 -9.15
N TRP A 54 8.57 5.23 -8.04
CA TRP A 54 8.33 6.65 -7.78
C TRP A 54 8.44 6.99 -6.30
N VAL A 55 8.87 8.21 -5.98
CA VAL A 55 9.01 8.70 -4.60
C VAL A 55 7.82 9.58 -4.24
N PHE A 56 7.32 9.50 -3.01
CA PHE A 56 6.27 10.39 -2.52
C PHE A 56 6.75 11.14 -1.28
N ASN A 57 6.21 12.33 -1.10
CA ASN A 57 6.48 13.20 0.05
C ASN A 57 5.67 12.76 1.28
N SER A 58 4.44 12.29 1.05
CA SER A 58 3.54 11.84 2.11
C SER A 58 2.59 10.76 1.60
N ILE A 59 2.15 9.90 2.51
CA ILE A 59 1.22 8.82 2.24
C ILE A 59 0.35 8.56 3.46
N ASN A 60 -0.94 8.33 3.25
CA ASN A 60 -1.84 7.88 4.32
C ASN A 60 -2.12 6.39 4.16
N ILE A 61 -1.76 5.62 5.20
CA ILE A 61 -1.88 4.17 5.23
C ILE A 61 -2.79 3.78 6.39
N GLN A 62 -3.93 3.17 6.08
CA GLN A 62 -4.89 2.75 7.09
C GLN A 62 -5.27 1.30 6.91
N GLN A 63 -5.22 0.51 7.99
CA GLN A 63 -5.76 -0.84 7.94
C GLN A 63 -7.29 -0.79 7.97
N VAL A 64 -7.92 -1.21 6.87
CA VAL A 64 -9.39 -1.18 6.70
C VAL A 64 -10.03 -2.55 6.87
N GLY A 65 -9.23 -3.62 6.93
CA GLY A 65 -9.74 -4.95 7.17
C GLY A 65 -8.65 -6.01 7.23
N THR A 66 -9.09 -7.26 7.15
CA THR A 66 -8.21 -8.41 6.93
C THR A 66 -8.78 -9.27 5.81
N TRP A 67 -7.92 -9.71 4.90
CA TRP A 67 -8.25 -10.67 3.88
C TRP A 67 -7.80 -12.06 4.34
N LYS A 68 -8.62 -13.05 4.02
CA LYS A 68 -8.27 -14.47 4.16
C LYS A 68 -7.93 -14.96 2.77
N GLN A 69 -6.73 -15.51 2.60
CA GLN A 69 -6.43 -16.28 1.41
C GLN A 69 -7.27 -17.56 1.49
N ASP A 70 -8.46 -17.54 0.90
CA ASP A 70 -9.29 -18.73 0.75
C ASP A 70 -8.54 -19.67 -0.21
N SER A 71 -7.69 -20.53 0.37
CA SER A 71 -7.03 -21.61 -0.34
C SER A 71 -8.09 -22.66 -0.62
N GLY A 72 -8.85 -22.47 -1.70
CA GLY A 72 -9.67 -23.51 -2.32
C GLY A 72 -8.82 -24.65 -2.86
#